data_AF-A0A256Y274-F1
#
_entry.id   AF-A0A256Y274-F1
#
_cell.length_a   1.000
_cell.length_b   1.000
_cell.length_c   1.000
_cell.angle_alpha   90.00
_cell.angle_beta   90.00
_cell.angle_gamma   90.00
#
_symmetry.space_group_name_H-M   'P 1'
#
loop_
_entity.id
_entity.type
_entity.pdbx_description
1 polymer ?
#
loop_
_entity_poly.entity_id
_entity_poly.type
_entity_poly.pdbx_seq_one_letter_code
_entity_poly.pdbx_strand_id
1 'polypeptide(L)'
;MEKHLIKIRKSIITKEELIADFIFLFISAFISFLVVFLFDIHHSFYDWPMTLKFIFKNQIPYFLFIPIGTIFGFFIIKLFLFGIREENQ
;
A
#
# COMPACT_ATOMS: atom_id res chain seq x y z
N MET A 1 -11.63 -20.40 -34.87
CA MET A 1 -10.49 -19.79 -34.16
C MET A 1 -11.05 -19.07 -32.96
N GLU A 2 -11.40 -19.80 -31.88
CA GLU A 2 -12.06 -19.22 -30.70
C GLU A 2 -12.10 -20.24 -29.53
N LYS A 3 -10.94 -20.51 -28.92
CA LYS A 3 -10.86 -21.39 -27.73
C LYS A 3 -9.99 -20.83 -26.60
N HIS A 4 -9.71 -19.52 -26.59
CA HIS A 4 -8.83 -18.91 -25.58
C HIS A 4 -9.55 -18.09 -24.50
N LEU A 5 -10.86 -17.87 -24.58
CA LEU A 5 -11.58 -17.00 -23.63
C LEU A 5 -12.18 -17.71 -22.40
N ILE A 6 -12.12 -19.05 -22.34
CA ILE A 6 -12.72 -19.83 -21.24
C ILE A 6 -11.63 -20.30 -20.26
N LYS A 7 -10.92 -19.38 -19.62
CA LYS A 7 -10.12 -19.75 -18.43
C LYS A 7 -9.96 -18.65 -17.39
N ILE A 8 -10.93 -17.73 -17.33
CA ILE A 8 -10.98 -16.68 -16.31
C ILE A 8 -12.21 -16.88 -15.43
N ARG A 9 -12.29 -18.00 -14.71
CA ARG A 9 -13.18 -18.10 -13.56
C ARG A 9 -12.61 -19.08 -12.54
N LYS A 10 -11.55 -18.67 -11.82
CA LYS A 10 -11.36 -19.17 -10.46
C LYS A 10 -12.50 -18.55 -9.64
N SER A 11 -13.58 -19.32 -9.48
CA SER A 11 -14.83 -18.88 -8.87
C SER A 11 -14.76 -18.71 -7.35
N ILE A 12 -13.66 -19.13 -6.73
CA ILE A 12 -13.57 -19.30 -5.28
C ILE A 12 -12.29 -18.60 -4.84
N ILE A 13 -12.46 -17.48 -4.14
CA ILE A 13 -11.40 -16.84 -3.37
C ILE A 13 -11.01 -17.83 -2.26
N THR A 14 -9.75 -18.21 -2.21
CA THR A 14 -9.30 -19.16 -1.17
C THR A 14 -9.05 -18.43 0.15
N LYS A 15 -9.05 -19.17 1.27
CA LYS A 15 -8.75 -18.58 2.59
C LYS A 15 -7.34 -18.01 2.61
N GLU A 16 -6.41 -18.66 1.92
CA GLU A 16 -5.02 -18.25 1.79
C GLU A 16 -4.90 -16.94 1.01
N GLU A 17 -5.65 -16.78 -0.08
CA GLU A 17 -5.71 -15.53 -0.84
C GLU A 17 -6.25 -14.37 0.01
N LEU A 18 -7.27 -14.62 0.83
CA LEU A 18 -7.80 -13.61 1.75
C LEU A 18 -6.78 -13.21 2.83
N ILE A 19 -6.07 -14.18 3.41
CA ILE A 19 -5.02 -13.93 4.40
C ILE A 19 -3.87 -13.12 3.78
N ALA A 20 -3.45 -13.48 2.56
CA ALA A 20 -2.43 -12.74 1.83
C ALA A 20 -2.87 -11.29 1.54
N ASP A 21 -4.10 -11.09 1.05
CA ASP A 21 -4.66 -9.76 0.80
C ASP A 21 -4.70 -8.91 2.07
N PHE A 22 -5.06 -9.51 3.21
CA PHE A 22 -5.04 -8.84 4.50
C PHE A 22 -3.62 -8.43 4.91
N ILE A 23 -2.64 -9.33 4.77
CA ILE A 23 -1.23 -9.02 5.06
C ILE A 23 -0.74 -7.86 4.16
N PHE A 24 -1.05 -7.88 2.87
CA PHE A 24 -0.64 -6.80 1.95
C PHE A 24 -1.32 -5.48 2.28
N LEU A 25 -2.58 -5.50 2.71
CA LEU A 25 -3.28 -4.31 3.18
C LEU A 25 -2.58 -3.71 4.41
N PHE A 26 -2.18 -4.54 5.38
CA PHE A 26 -1.44 -4.10 6.57
C PHE A 26 -0.06 -3.54 6.24
N ILE A 27 0.69 -4.22 5.37
CA ILE A 27 2.00 -3.74 4.91
C ILE A 27 1.83 -2.38 4.21
N SER A 28 0.84 -2.24 3.34
CA SER A 28 0.57 -0.99 2.65
C SER A 28 0.17 0.13 3.62
N ALA A 29 -0.63 -0.17 4.63
CA ALA A 29 -1.01 0.80 5.66
C ALA A 29 0.19 1.25 6.48
N PHE A 30 1.06 0.32 6.87
CA PHE A 30 2.27 0.60 7.61
C PHE A 30 3.24 1.48 6.81
N ILE A 31 3.49 1.15 5.54
CA ILE A 31 4.33 1.96 4.65
C ILE A 31 3.72 3.34 4.46
N SER A 32 2.41 3.43 4.22
CA SER A 32 1.73 4.71 4.06
C SER A 32 1.82 5.57 5.32
N PHE A 33 1.67 4.98 6.51
CA PHE A 33 1.88 5.68 7.78
C PHE A 33 3.30 6.20 7.90
N LEU A 34 4.31 5.37 7.61
CA LEU A 34 5.71 5.78 7.68
C LEU A 34 6.01 6.94 6.73
N VAL A 35 5.51 6.90 5.50
CA VAL A 35 5.70 7.99 4.53
C VAL A 35 5.08 9.29 5.06
N VAL A 36 3.82 9.26 5.49
CA VAL A 36 3.14 10.45 6.03
C VAL A 36 3.85 10.99 7.27
N PHE A 37 4.29 10.09 8.17
CA PHE A 37 5.03 10.45 9.36
C PHE A 37 6.40 11.06 9.03
N LEU A 38 7.16 10.48 8.10
CA LEU A 38 8.45 11.03 7.66
C LEU A 38 8.28 12.41 7.02
N PHE A 39 7.22 12.60 6.24
CA PHE A 39 6.87 13.93 5.73
C PHE A 39 6.51 14.91 6.85
N ASP A 40 5.80 14.45 7.88
CA ASP A 40 5.44 15.30 9.02
C ASP A 40 6.67 15.79 9.80
N ILE A 41 7.65 14.91 10.02
CA ILE A 41 8.88 15.26 10.74
C ILE A 41 9.97 15.84 9.84
N HIS A 42 9.79 15.85 8.51
CA HIS A 42 10.81 16.22 7.52
C HIS A 42 11.55 17.51 7.89
N HIS A 43 10.82 18.55 8.30
CA HIS A 43 11.41 19.86 8.63
C HIS A 43 12.39 19.79 9.81
N SER A 44 12.22 18.82 10.71
CA SER A 44 13.13 18.58 11.85
C SER A 44 14.54 18.20 11.42
N PHE A 45 14.74 17.72 10.18
CA PHE A 45 16.06 17.34 9.66
C PHE A 45 16.89 18.51 9.14
N TYR A 46 16.28 19.68 8.91
CA TYR A 46 16.96 20.84 8.31
C TYR A 46 17.37 21.90 9.34
N ASP A 47 16.69 21.98 10.48
CA ASP A 47 16.99 22.95 11.54
C ASP A 47 17.89 22.33 12.62
N TRP A 48 19.06 22.94 12.84
CA TRP A 48 19.90 22.65 14.01
C TRP A 48 19.55 23.59 15.18
N PRO A 49 19.39 23.10 16.42
CA PRO A 49 19.49 21.70 16.86
C PRO A 49 18.27 20.87 16.43
N MET A 50 18.49 19.60 16.09
CA MET A 50 17.40 18.68 15.71
C MET A 50 16.36 18.63 16.83
N THR A 51 15.24 19.29 16.62
CA THR A 51 14.09 19.30 17.52
C THR A 51 12.96 18.62 16.78
N LEU A 52 12.29 17.67 17.45
CA LEU A 52 11.18 16.94 16.85
C LEU A 52 10.00 17.92 16.67
N LYS A 53 9.86 18.44 15.46
CA LYS A 53 8.80 19.36 15.04
C LYS A 53 7.95 18.69 13.97
N PHE A 54 6.65 18.66 14.25
CA PHE A 54 5.64 18.19 13.31
C PHE A 54 5.18 19.37 12.44
N ILE A 55 5.16 19.16 11.13
CA ILE A 55 4.60 20.09 10.14
C ILE A 55 3.06 20.10 10.26
N PHE A 56 2.47 18.94 10.45
CA PHE A 56 1.04 18.77 10.64
C PHE A 56 0.67 19.14 12.08
N LYS A 57 -0.02 20.27 12.22
CA LYS A 57 -0.57 20.71 13.50
C LYS A 57 -1.84 19.96 13.92
N ASN A 58 -2.45 19.24 12.98
CA ASN A 58 -3.72 18.53 13.15
C ASN A 58 -3.56 17.08 12.69
N GLN A 59 -4.41 16.17 13.19
CA GLN A 59 -4.41 14.76 12.80
C GLN A 59 -5.05 14.49 11.43
N ILE A 60 -5.74 15.48 10.85
CA ILE A 60 -6.48 15.37 9.58
C ILE A 60 -5.62 14.80 8.43
N PRO A 61 -4.36 15.25 8.21
CA PRO A 61 -3.51 14.69 7.16
C PRO A 61 -3.29 13.19 7.31
N TYR A 62 -3.12 12.69 8.54
CA TYR A 62 -2.96 11.26 8.80
C TYR A 62 -4.23 10.47 8.42
N PHE A 63 -5.41 10.97 8.79
CA PHE A 63 -6.68 10.32 8.47
C PHE A 63 -7.03 10.34 6.98
N LEU A 64 -6.49 11.28 6.20
CA LEU A 64 -6.72 11.34 4.76
C LEU A 64 -5.65 10.57 3.97
N PHE A 65 -4.37 10.87 4.22
CA PHE A 65 -3.29 10.34 3.39
C PHE A 65 -2.97 8.87 3.69
N ILE A 66 -3.15 8.39 4.92
CA ILE A 66 -2.88 6.98 5.24
C ILE A 66 -3.87 6.05 4.52
N PRO A 67 -5.21 6.25 4.59
CA PRO A 67 -6.13 5.39 3.85
C PRO A 67 -5.91 5.46 2.34
N ILE A 68 -5.66 6.66 1.80
CA ILE A 68 -5.37 6.84 0.38
C ILE A 68 -4.13 6.05 -0.03
N GLY A 69 -3.00 6.23 0.66
CA GLY A 69 -1.76 5.51 0.36
C GLY A 69 -1.87 4.00 0.62
N THR A 70 -2.69 3.58 1.58
CA THR A 70 -3.00 2.16 1.83
C THR A 70 -3.71 1.53 0.63
N ILE A 71 -4.72 2.19 0.08
CA ILE A 71 -5.46 1.70 -1.09
C ILE A 71 -4.53 1.64 -2.30
N PHE A 72 -3.81 2.74 -2.58
CA PHE A 72 -2.88 2.79 -3.71
C PHE A 72 -1.77 1.73 -3.61
N GLY A 73 -1.12 1.60 -2.44
CA GLY A 73 -0.05 0.63 -2.25
C GLY A 73 -0.55 -0.81 -2.33
N PHE A 74 -1.75 -1.11 -1.81
CA PHE A 74 -2.37 -2.43 -1.95
C PHE A 74 -2.57 -2.82 -3.43
N PHE A 75 -3.08 -1.90 -4.24
CA PHE A 75 -3.24 -2.13 -5.68
C PHE A 75 -1.90 -2.31 -6.41
N ILE A 76 -0.88 -1.51 -6.06
CA ILE A 76 0.47 -1.65 -6.63
C ILE A 76 1.04 -3.03 -6.33
N ILE A 77 0.94 -3.49 -5.08
CA ILE A 77 1.41 -4.84 -4.69
C ILE A 77 0.68 -5.91 -5.50
N LYS A 78 -0.64 -5.81 -5.65
CA LYS A 78 -1.40 -6.77 -6.47
C LYS A 78 -1.00 -6.78 -7.94
N LEU A 79 -0.83 -5.60 -8.54
CA LEU A 79 -0.41 -5.48 -9.94
C LEU A 79 0.98 -6.08 -10.15
N PHE A 80 1.90 -5.83 -9.22
CA PHE A 80 3.25 -6.39 -9.27
C PHE A 80 3.24 -7.92 -9.17
N LEU A 81 2.48 -8.48 -8.23
CA LEU A 81 2.33 -9.93 -8.09
C LEU A 81 1.64 -10.58 -9.30
N PHE A 82 0.69 -9.88 -9.91
CA PHE A 82 0.06 -10.33 -11.15
C PHE A 82 1.09 -10.42 -12.29
N GLY A 83 1.90 -9.38 -12.49
CA GLY A 83 2.95 -9.36 -13.52
C GLY A 83 3.98 -10.48 -13.34
N ILE A 84 4.46 -10.70 -12.12
CA ILE A 84 5.39 -11.82 -11.81
C ILE A 84 4.76 -13.17 -12.14
N ARG A 85 3.47 -13.34 -11.84
CA ARG A 85 2.78 -14.61 -12.10
C ARG A 85 2.62 -14.87 -13.60
N GLU A 86 2.41 -13.83 -14.40
CA GLU A 86 2.30 -13.93 -15.86
C GLU A 86 3.64 -14.31 -16.50
N GLU A 87 4.77 -13.77 -16.00
CA GLU A 87 6.11 -14.11 -16.50
C GLU A 87 6.54 -15.56 -16.21
N ASN A 88 6.05 -16.13 -15.09
CA ASN A 88 6.42 -17.48 -14.65
C ASN A 88 5.49 -18.59 -15.19
N GLN A 89 4.53 -18.28 -16.07
CA GLN A 89 3.61 -19.24 -16.70
C GLN A 89 3.91 -19.44 -18.19
#